data_AF-A0A7Y3KIN4-F1
#
_entry.id   AF-A0A7Y3KIN4-F1
#
_cell.length_a   1.000
_cell.length_b   1.000
_cell.length_c   1.000
_cell.angle_alpha   90.00
_cell.angle_beta   90.00
_cell.angle_gamma   90.00
#
_symmetry.space_group_name_H-M   'P 1'
#
loop_
_entity.id
_entity.type
_entity.pdbx_description
1 polymer ?
#
loop_
_entity_poly.entity_id
_entity_poly.type
_entity_poly.pdbx_seq_one_letter_code
_entity_poly.pdbx_strand_id
1 'polypeptide(L)'
;HTNSHLYSVNGYLYQAPVTFYTQQGKWDLAPGFSGGFNSRFTREIGLECMTCHNSYPDFVKGSTDKYISVPNGISCERCHGPGALHVKAIQMGHITDTAKAIDYTIVNPAKLPVELQVDLCQRCHLQGNAVLKPGKSFYSFRPGMKLSDVMDVFLPRYEGMENEHIMASHAARLEMSQCFLQSLANGEKSTLLKPYMQGLTCVTCHNPHIDVRSVSHSAFNLICQRCHSPGAKNFCPELMKHTSDLRKSDSSTDCVGCHMPKGKDIDIPHVLTTDHYIRIPAPFNSPKAGITRIRKFITLYDANNPHPTPEIRGRAYIQQYERFQSDYPALLDSAKSYFPDATPAQVRKNFQWLVYIAYLKNDWEGIRAYADAVGENFILDSLLVHCAYDNSDAITAYQIGEAYNSLSDQTKALRFYKRAVQLAPYEMEYRNKAASAQALLGQKDSAEKEYDYILHEDPQFVPALTNKGYLALLQGDMSAAGSYNARALALDPDNKQALLNTAQCYIFERNYKEAEQYLQLALIKYPHEEMIKLTLDKLKAISGGNKN
;
A
#
# COMPACT_ATOMS: atom_id res chain seq x y z
N HIS A 1 -7.49 3.17 -17.48
CA HIS A 1 -7.37 4.58 -17.04
C HIS A 1 -5.92 5.05 -17.08
N THR A 2 -4.99 4.24 -16.59
CA THR A 2 -3.54 4.47 -16.64
C THR A 2 -2.83 3.16 -16.94
N ASN A 3 -1.60 3.24 -17.45
CA ASN A 3 -0.67 2.11 -17.53
C ASN A 3 0.53 2.44 -16.64
N SER A 4 0.60 1.81 -15.47
CA SER A 4 1.78 1.84 -14.60
C SER A 4 2.73 0.72 -15.00
N HIS A 5 4.04 0.95 -14.85
CA HIS A 5 5.06 0.02 -15.28
C HIS A 5 5.82 -0.51 -14.08
N LEU A 6 6.19 -1.79 -14.14
CA LEU A 6 6.96 -2.47 -13.13
C LEU A 6 8.24 -3.00 -13.76
N TYR A 7 9.28 -3.17 -12.96
CA TYR A 7 10.47 -3.92 -13.35
C TYR A 7 10.87 -4.87 -12.22
N SER A 8 11.71 -5.85 -12.57
CA SER A 8 12.17 -6.87 -11.63
C SER A 8 13.68 -6.97 -11.61
N VAL A 9 14.23 -7.19 -10.41
CA VAL A 9 15.62 -7.57 -10.18
C VAL A 9 15.58 -8.82 -9.32
N ASN A 10 16.07 -9.97 -9.79
CA ASN A 10 16.10 -11.23 -9.04
C ASN A 10 14.78 -11.61 -8.31
N GLY A 11 13.63 -11.30 -8.93
CA GLY A 11 12.30 -11.57 -8.39
C GLY A 11 11.73 -10.49 -7.47
N TYR A 12 12.53 -9.51 -7.02
CA TYR A 12 12.03 -8.30 -6.35
C TYR A 12 11.32 -7.41 -7.38
N LEU A 13 10.18 -6.82 -7.02
CA LEU A 13 9.36 -6.03 -7.93
C LEU A 13 9.21 -4.60 -7.46
N TYR A 14 9.45 -3.67 -8.39
CA TYR A 14 9.39 -2.24 -8.12
C TYR A 14 8.51 -1.52 -9.14
N GLN A 15 7.85 -0.46 -8.69
CA GLN A 15 7.15 0.48 -9.56
C GLN A 15 8.15 1.44 -10.21
N ALA A 16 8.10 1.50 -11.54
CA ALA A 16 8.81 2.54 -12.27
C ALA A 16 8.18 3.92 -11.99
N PRO A 17 8.98 5.01 -11.93
CA PRO A 17 8.50 6.35 -11.60
C PRO A 17 7.63 7.00 -12.70
N VAL A 18 7.18 6.23 -13.69
CA VAL A 18 6.52 6.73 -14.89
C VAL A 18 5.22 5.96 -15.18
N THR A 19 4.16 6.72 -15.51
CA THR A 19 2.84 6.20 -15.85
C THR A 19 2.35 6.83 -17.16
N PHE A 20 1.74 6.02 -18.03
CA PHE A 20 1.03 6.53 -19.20
C PHE A 20 -0.44 6.77 -18.85
N TYR A 21 -0.89 8.02 -18.99
CA TYR A 21 -2.26 8.44 -18.69
C TYR A 21 -3.12 8.33 -19.96
N THR A 22 -3.83 7.21 -20.12
CA THR A 22 -4.51 6.86 -21.38
C THR A 22 -5.58 7.85 -21.79
N GLN A 23 -6.26 8.49 -20.82
CA GLN A 23 -7.30 9.49 -21.11
C GLN A 23 -6.72 10.78 -21.72
N GLN A 24 -5.46 11.09 -21.45
CA GLN A 24 -4.77 12.29 -21.94
C GLN A 24 -3.73 12.00 -23.01
N GLY A 25 -3.39 10.72 -23.24
CA GLY A 25 -2.36 10.33 -24.21
C GLY A 25 -0.95 10.82 -23.86
N LYS A 26 -0.64 10.99 -22.56
CA LYS A 26 0.64 11.54 -22.11
C LYS A 26 1.38 10.62 -21.14
N TRP A 27 2.69 10.76 -21.11
CA TRP A 27 3.57 10.23 -20.06
C TRP A 27 3.74 11.28 -18.96
N ASP A 28 3.66 10.86 -17.71
CA ASP A 28 3.92 11.72 -16.56
C ASP A 28 4.45 10.86 -15.39
N LEU A 29 4.84 11.51 -14.30
CA LEU A 29 5.22 10.81 -13.07
C LEU A 29 4.09 9.91 -12.58
N ALA A 30 4.47 8.74 -12.11
CA ALA A 30 3.55 7.83 -11.46
C ALA A 30 2.95 8.48 -10.19
N PRO A 31 1.69 8.15 -9.82
CA PRO A 31 1.07 8.69 -8.61
C PRO A 31 1.96 8.47 -7.38
N GLY A 32 2.21 9.52 -6.60
CA GLY A 32 3.09 9.49 -5.43
C GLY A 32 4.56 9.83 -5.68
N PHE A 33 5.01 10.07 -6.92
CA PHE A 33 6.39 10.47 -7.23
C PHE A 33 6.61 11.99 -7.35
N SER A 34 5.54 12.78 -7.28
CA SER A 34 5.58 14.25 -7.34
C SER A 34 5.74 14.90 -5.97
N GLY A 35 6.09 16.19 -5.93
CA GLY A 35 6.00 16.99 -4.68
C GLY A 35 7.03 16.65 -3.60
N GLY A 36 8.18 16.08 -3.99
CA GLY A 36 9.25 15.70 -3.06
C GLY A 36 9.20 14.25 -2.56
N PHE A 37 8.13 13.50 -2.88
CA PHE A 37 7.96 12.09 -2.49
C PHE A 37 8.57 11.09 -3.49
N ASN A 38 9.52 11.53 -4.32
CA ASN A 38 10.09 10.71 -5.38
C ASN A 38 11.02 9.63 -4.81
N SER A 39 10.52 8.39 -4.73
CA SER A 39 11.28 7.20 -4.34
C SER A 39 12.11 6.59 -5.48
N ARG A 40 12.34 7.33 -6.57
CA ARG A 40 13.15 6.96 -7.74
C ARG A 40 12.79 5.57 -8.28
N PHE A 41 13.66 4.59 -8.06
CA PHE A 41 13.55 3.20 -8.50
C PHE A 41 13.64 2.27 -7.28
N THR A 42 13.00 2.64 -6.16
CA THR A 42 13.00 1.81 -4.94
C THR A 42 11.60 1.61 -4.38
N ARG A 43 10.55 1.97 -5.13
CA ARG A 43 9.17 1.75 -4.68
C ARG A 43 8.78 0.29 -4.88
N GLU A 44 8.89 -0.48 -3.80
CA GLU A 44 8.54 -1.89 -3.73
C GLU A 44 7.06 -2.15 -4.06
N ILE A 45 6.80 -3.31 -4.65
CA ILE A 45 5.46 -3.78 -5.00
C ILE A 45 5.15 -5.05 -4.22
N GLY A 46 4.58 -4.84 -3.03
CA GLY A 46 4.21 -5.93 -2.14
C GLY A 46 2.93 -6.65 -2.56
N LEU A 47 2.64 -7.72 -1.82
CA LEU A 47 1.57 -8.65 -2.12
C LEU A 47 0.19 -7.96 -2.19
N GLU A 48 -0.06 -6.94 -1.37
CA GLU A 48 -1.30 -6.16 -1.39
C GLU A 48 -1.61 -5.63 -2.80
N CYS A 49 -0.63 -4.96 -3.43
CA CYS A 49 -0.76 -4.41 -4.78
C CYS A 49 -1.02 -5.51 -5.81
N MET A 50 -0.23 -6.59 -5.77
CA MET A 50 -0.36 -7.69 -6.73
C MET A 50 -1.72 -8.37 -6.65
N THR A 51 -2.30 -8.47 -5.45
CA THR A 51 -3.61 -9.12 -5.32
C THR A 51 -4.74 -8.38 -6.01
N CYS A 52 -4.62 -7.06 -6.22
CA CYS A 52 -5.62 -6.31 -6.99
C CYS A 52 -5.33 -6.33 -8.50
N HIS A 53 -4.07 -6.41 -8.90
CA HIS A 53 -3.63 -6.20 -10.30
C HIS A 53 -3.32 -7.48 -11.08
N ASN A 54 -3.09 -8.61 -10.39
CA ASN A 54 -2.65 -9.85 -11.00
C ASN A 54 -3.46 -11.05 -10.44
N SER A 55 -3.35 -12.17 -11.15
CA SER A 55 -3.74 -13.47 -10.59
C SER A 55 -2.83 -13.83 -9.43
N TYR A 56 -3.16 -14.87 -8.67
CA TYR A 56 -2.36 -15.32 -7.54
C TYR A 56 -0.90 -15.55 -7.95
N PRO A 57 0.06 -14.74 -7.46
CA PRO A 57 1.46 -14.93 -7.80
C PRO A 57 2.14 -15.94 -6.86
N ASP A 58 3.34 -16.37 -7.20
CA ASP A 58 4.18 -17.18 -6.32
C ASP A 58 5.04 -16.25 -5.43
N PHE A 59 4.42 -15.68 -4.39
CA PHE A 59 5.10 -14.77 -3.46
C PHE A 59 6.07 -15.50 -2.53
N VAL A 60 7.27 -14.95 -2.35
CA VAL A 60 8.28 -15.49 -1.44
C VAL A 60 8.01 -15.01 -0.03
N LYS A 61 7.54 -15.91 0.84
CA LYS A 61 7.27 -15.61 2.25
C LYS A 61 8.55 -15.14 2.97
N GLY A 62 8.44 -14.14 3.83
CA GLY A 62 9.61 -13.51 4.48
C GLY A 62 10.35 -12.49 3.59
N SER A 63 9.66 -11.98 2.57
CA SER A 63 10.04 -10.81 1.77
C SER A 63 8.89 -9.80 1.79
N THR A 64 9.12 -8.55 1.35
CA THR A 64 8.06 -7.56 1.14
C THR A 64 7.54 -7.62 -0.30
N ASP A 65 8.42 -7.87 -1.26
CA ASP A 65 8.17 -7.67 -2.69
C ASP A 65 8.85 -8.71 -3.61
N LYS A 66 9.29 -9.86 -3.08
CA LYS A 66 9.94 -10.91 -3.88
C LYS A 66 8.94 -11.96 -4.36
N TYR A 67 9.03 -12.30 -5.64
CA TYR A 67 8.16 -13.26 -6.34
C TYR A 67 9.00 -14.25 -7.15
N ILE A 68 8.57 -15.52 -7.17
CA ILE A 68 9.09 -16.53 -8.10
C ILE A 68 8.44 -16.34 -9.47
N SER A 69 7.13 -16.07 -9.48
CA SER A 69 6.35 -15.83 -10.70
C SER A 69 5.20 -14.86 -10.44
N VAL A 70 4.88 -14.04 -11.44
CA VAL A 70 3.71 -13.16 -11.41
C VAL A 70 2.93 -13.36 -12.71
N PRO A 71 1.72 -13.96 -12.65
CA PRO A 71 0.91 -14.15 -13.84
C PRO A 71 0.45 -12.82 -14.44
N ASN A 72 0.29 -12.79 -15.76
CA ASN A 72 -0.21 -11.61 -16.46
C ASN A 72 -1.71 -11.43 -16.24
N GLY A 73 -2.09 -10.30 -15.64
CA GLY A 73 -3.49 -9.90 -15.48
C GLY A 73 -4.32 -10.79 -14.55
N ILE A 74 -5.62 -10.53 -14.54
CA ILE A 74 -6.61 -11.21 -13.69
C ILE A 74 -7.17 -12.43 -14.42
N SER A 75 -6.92 -13.62 -13.87
CA SER A 75 -7.44 -14.90 -14.37
C SER A 75 -8.80 -15.23 -13.79
N CYS A 76 -9.42 -16.28 -14.34
CA CYS A 76 -10.72 -16.79 -13.90
C CYS A 76 -10.77 -17.02 -12.38
N GLU A 77 -9.71 -17.53 -11.78
CA GLU A 77 -9.70 -17.94 -10.37
C GLU A 77 -9.85 -16.78 -9.38
N ARG A 78 -9.55 -15.54 -9.80
CA ARG A 78 -9.77 -14.35 -8.98
C ARG A 78 -11.25 -14.08 -8.73
N CYS A 79 -12.11 -14.45 -9.69
CA CYS A 79 -13.55 -14.28 -9.60
C CYS A 79 -14.29 -15.60 -9.28
N HIS A 80 -13.72 -16.73 -9.69
CA HIS A 80 -14.37 -18.04 -9.65
C HIS A 80 -13.76 -19.02 -8.64
N GLY A 81 -12.65 -18.65 -7.98
CA GLY A 81 -11.91 -19.51 -7.07
C GLY A 81 -11.12 -20.60 -7.81
N PRO A 82 -10.48 -21.53 -7.07
CA PRO A 82 -9.69 -22.60 -7.68
C PRO A 82 -10.52 -23.43 -8.68
N GLY A 83 -10.06 -23.48 -9.94
CA GLY A 83 -10.80 -24.10 -11.05
C GLY A 83 -10.43 -25.55 -11.36
N ALA A 84 -9.45 -26.11 -10.66
CA ALA A 84 -8.88 -27.43 -11.00
C ALA A 84 -9.91 -28.57 -11.02
N LEU A 85 -10.88 -28.54 -10.08
CA LEU A 85 -11.96 -29.54 -10.04
C LEU A 85 -12.89 -29.41 -11.26
N HIS A 86 -13.19 -28.18 -11.67
CA HIS A 86 -14.03 -27.91 -12.83
C HIS A 86 -13.35 -28.34 -14.12
N VAL A 87 -12.07 -27.99 -14.31
CA VAL A 87 -11.30 -28.43 -15.49
C VAL A 87 -11.30 -29.96 -15.59
N LYS A 88 -11.06 -30.66 -14.48
CA LYS A 88 -11.09 -32.12 -14.43
C LYS A 88 -12.46 -32.70 -14.78
N ALA A 89 -13.54 -32.12 -14.26
CA ALA A 89 -14.90 -32.55 -14.56
C ALA A 89 -15.24 -32.39 -16.05
N ILE A 90 -14.92 -31.24 -16.65
CA ILE A 90 -15.15 -30.97 -18.07
C ILE A 90 -14.33 -31.90 -18.96
N GLN A 91 -13.05 -32.15 -18.61
CA GLN A 91 -12.20 -33.11 -19.35
C GLN A 91 -12.74 -34.54 -19.30
N MET A 92 -13.48 -34.91 -18.26
CA MET A 92 -14.17 -36.20 -18.13
C MET A 92 -15.55 -36.22 -18.83
N GLY A 93 -15.95 -35.12 -19.48
CA GLY A 93 -17.26 -34.99 -20.13
C GLY A 93 -18.41 -34.69 -19.15
N HIS A 94 -18.12 -34.38 -17.89
CA HIS A 94 -19.13 -33.99 -16.91
C HIS A 94 -19.44 -32.50 -17.04
N ILE A 95 -20.49 -32.17 -17.79
CA ILE A 95 -20.94 -30.79 -18.04
C ILE A 95 -22.23 -30.53 -17.26
N THR A 96 -22.22 -29.51 -16.41
CA THR A 96 -23.41 -29.04 -15.69
C THR A 96 -24.13 -27.96 -16.49
N ASP A 97 -25.42 -28.14 -16.77
CA ASP A 97 -26.27 -27.07 -17.33
C ASP A 97 -26.53 -26.00 -16.25
N THR A 98 -25.69 -24.97 -16.23
CA THR A 98 -25.73 -23.90 -15.21
C THR A 98 -26.99 -23.03 -15.27
N ALA A 99 -27.81 -23.15 -16.32
CA ALA A 99 -29.13 -22.54 -16.37
C ALA A 99 -30.13 -23.26 -15.45
N LYS A 100 -29.92 -24.56 -15.19
CA LYS A 100 -30.83 -25.44 -14.44
C LYS A 100 -30.27 -25.91 -13.10
N ALA A 101 -28.95 -25.90 -12.93
CA ALA A 101 -28.28 -26.38 -11.72
C ALA A 101 -27.10 -25.49 -11.31
N ILE A 102 -26.57 -25.71 -10.12
CA ILE A 102 -25.31 -25.14 -9.65
C ILE A 102 -24.18 -26.10 -10.01
N ASP A 103 -23.14 -25.60 -10.67
CA ASP A 103 -21.88 -26.31 -10.78
C ASP A 103 -21.11 -26.10 -9.47
N TYR A 104 -20.93 -27.16 -8.69
CA TYR A 104 -20.22 -27.10 -7.40
C TYR A 104 -18.69 -27.24 -7.56
N THR A 105 -18.19 -27.44 -8.77
CA THR A 105 -16.75 -27.58 -9.04
C THR A 105 -16.04 -26.25 -9.23
N ILE A 106 -16.79 -25.15 -9.42
CA ILE A 106 -16.28 -23.79 -9.58
C ILE A 106 -17.32 -22.77 -9.10
N VAL A 107 -16.88 -21.66 -8.50
CA VAL A 107 -17.83 -20.62 -8.06
C VAL A 107 -18.36 -19.89 -9.28
N ASN A 108 -19.67 -19.74 -9.38
CA ASN A 108 -20.29 -18.83 -10.34
C ASN A 108 -20.83 -17.60 -9.56
N PRO A 109 -20.26 -16.39 -9.75
CA PRO A 109 -20.70 -15.20 -9.04
C PRO A 109 -22.20 -14.88 -9.18
N ALA A 110 -22.84 -15.25 -10.31
CA ALA A 110 -24.29 -15.08 -10.50
C ALA A 110 -25.14 -16.05 -9.65
N LYS A 111 -24.51 -17.02 -8.98
CA LYS A 111 -25.15 -17.94 -8.03
C LYS A 111 -24.92 -17.52 -6.57
N LEU A 112 -24.17 -16.45 -6.33
CA LEU A 112 -23.90 -15.95 -4.98
C LEU A 112 -25.04 -15.03 -4.49
N PRO A 113 -25.38 -15.07 -3.19
CA PRO A 113 -26.15 -14.01 -2.54
C PRO A 113 -25.56 -12.63 -2.81
N VAL A 114 -26.40 -11.60 -2.79
CA VAL A 114 -25.99 -10.22 -3.11
C VAL A 114 -24.76 -9.79 -2.31
N GLU A 115 -24.76 -10.00 -0.99
CA GLU A 115 -23.63 -9.65 -0.11
C GLU A 115 -22.30 -10.26 -0.59
N LEU A 116 -22.27 -11.58 -0.81
CA LEU A 116 -21.06 -12.31 -1.19
C LEU A 116 -20.60 -11.97 -2.62
N GLN A 117 -21.52 -11.58 -3.49
CA GLN A 117 -21.16 -11.10 -4.83
C GLN A 117 -20.54 -9.70 -4.76
N VAL A 118 -21.04 -8.83 -3.90
CA VAL A 118 -20.45 -7.50 -3.69
C VAL A 118 -19.09 -7.62 -3.02
N ASP A 119 -18.95 -8.47 -1.98
CA ASP A 119 -17.66 -8.79 -1.33
C ASP A 119 -16.59 -9.23 -2.34
N LEU A 120 -16.98 -10.04 -3.33
CA LEU A 120 -16.08 -10.47 -4.41
C LEU A 120 -15.54 -9.28 -5.20
N CYS A 121 -16.39 -8.32 -5.55
CA CYS A 121 -15.99 -7.13 -6.29
C CYS A 121 -15.21 -6.14 -5.40
N GLN A 122 -15.60 -6.00 -4.13
CA GLN A 122 -14.91 -5.17 -3.14
C GLN A 122 -13.44 -5.56 -3.00
N ARG A 123 -13.08 -6.84 -3.18
CA ARG A 123 -11.68 -7.30 -3.09
C ARG A 123 -10.70 -6.46 -3.90
N CYS A 124 -11.13 -5.93 -5.06
CA CYS A 124 -10.32 -5.06 -5.91
C CYS A 124 -10.89 -3.64 -6.07
N HIS A 125 -12.22 -3.45 -5.91
CA HIS A 125 -12.90 -2.16 -6.10
C HIS A 125 -13.30 -1.45 -4.80
N LEU A 126 -12.74 -1.90 -3.68
CA LEU A 126 -12.74 -1.22 -2.38
C LEU A 126 -11.29 -1.12 -1.89
N GLN A 127 -10.53 -0.22 -2.52
CA GLN A 127 -9.19 0.13 -2.10
C GLN A 127 -9.28 1.17 -0.98
N GLY A 128 -8.63 0.91 0.12
CA GLY A 128 -8.58 1.80 1.27
C GLY A 128 -7.47 1.33 2.19
N ASN A 129 -7.60 1.65 3.47
CA ASN A 129 -6.69 1.16 4.48
C ASN A 129 -7.12 -0.26 4.91
N ALA A 130 -6.58 -1.28 4.25
CA ALA A 130 -6.94 -2.68 4.46
C ALA A 130 -6.19 -3.31 5.65
N VAL A 131 -6.93 -3.67 6.69
CA VAL A 131 -6.42 -4.31 7.91
C VAL A 131 -6.77 -5.80 7.88
N LEU A 132 -5.76 -6.66 7.69
CA LEU A 132 -5.91 -8.12 7.72
C LEU A 132 -6.30 -8.62 9.12
N LYS A 133 -7.24 -9.56 9.19
CA LYS A 133 -7.56 -10.27 10.44
C LYS A 133 -6.37 -11.13 10.90
N PRO A 134 -6.25 -11.46 12.21
CA PRO A 134 -5.16 -12.29 12.72
C PRO A 134 -5.00 -13.61 11.95
N GLY A 135 -3.77 -13.92 11.54
CA GLY A 135 -3.44 -15.13 10.79
C GLY A 135 -3.93 -15.18 9.34
N LYS A 136 -4.53 -14.09 8.82
CA LYS A 136 -4.95 -14.00 7.42
C LYS A 136 -3.90 -13.30 6.57
N SER A 137 -3.97 -13.56 5.27
CA SER A 137 -3.18 -12.86 4.26
C SER A 137 -4.08 -12.46 3.09
N PHE A 138 -3.53 -11.69 2.15
CA PHE A 138 -4.21 -11.35 0.91
C PHE A 138 -4.56 -12.57 0.02
N TYR A 139 -4.02 -13.76 0.33
CA TYR A 139 -4.43 -15.04 -0.29
C TYR A 139 -5.64 -15.70 0.37
N SER A 140 -6.04 -15.27 1.57
CA SER A 140 -7.05 -15.97 2.36
C SER A 140 -8.48 -15.77 1.85
N PHE A 141 -8.75 -14.72 1.09
CA PHE A 141 -10.07 -14.49 0.49
C PHE A 141 -10.29 -15.42 -0.70
N ARG A 142 -11.48 -16.04 -0.73
CA ARG A 142 -11.98 -16.83 -1.85
C ARG A 142 -13.40 -16.37 -2.21
N PRO A 143 -13.79 -16.42 -3.49
CA PRO A 143 -15.15 -16.09 -3.90
C PRO A 143 -16.19 -16.90 -3.13
N GLY A 144 -17.22 -16.22 -2.59
CA GLY A 144 -18.21 -16.81 -1.70
C GLY A 144 -17.91 -16.68 -0.20
N MET A 145 -16.79 -16.06 0.19
CA MET A 145 -16.53 -15.64 1.57
C MET A 145 -16.97 -14.20 1.80
N LYS A 146 -17.24 -13.83 3.06
CA LYS A 146 -17.34 -12.42 3.44
C LYS A 146 -15.94 -11.81 3.42
N LEU A 147 -15.79 -10.62 2.83
CA LEU A 147 -14.47 -9.98 2.78
C LEU A 147 -13.98 -9.63 4.18
N SER A 148 -14.90 -9.22 5.06
CA SER A 148 -14.65 -8.92 6.47
C SER A 148 -14.22 -10.10 7.33
N ASP A 149 -14.33 -11.35 6.85
CA ASP A 149 -13.72 -12.51 7.53
C ASP A 149 -12.19 -12.57 7.32
N VAL A 150 -11.69 -11.80 6.35
CA VAL A 150 -10.28 -11.78 5.94
C VAL A 150 -9.63 -10.43 6.21
N MET A 151 -10.30 -9.34 5.84
CA MET A 151 -9.80 -7.98 6.03
C MET A 151 -10.94 -6.98 6.20
N ASP A 152 -10.71 -5.99 7.05
CA ASP A 152 -11.55 -4.80 7.14
C ASP A 152 -10.93 -3.68 6.32
N VAL A 153 -11.73 -2.90 5.60
CA VAL A 153 -11.22 -1.80 4.76
C VAL A 153 -11.73 -0.47 5.28
N PHE A 154 -10.80 0.31 5.83
CA PHE A 154 -11.10 1.63 6.38
C PHE A 154 -10.93 2.73 5.32
N LEU A 155 -11.86 3.67 5.32
CA LEU A 155 -11.80 4.86 4.48
C LEU A 155 -11.83 6.12 5.36
N PRO A 156 -10.99 7.13 5.06
CA PRO A 156 -10.98 8.38 5.79
C PRO A 156 -12.20 9.23 5.41
N ARG A 157 -12.78 9.89 6.42
CA ARG A 157 -13.84 10.87 6.23
C ARG A 157 -13.31 12.26 6.55
N TYR A 158 -13.49 13.19 5.62
CA TYR A 158 -13.11 14.59 5.76
C TYR A 158 -14.35 15.47 5.68
N GLU A 159 -14.30 16.62 6.35
CA GLU A 159 -15.35 17.64 6.27
C GLU A 159 -15.45 18.20 4.85
N GLY A 160 -16.66 18.20 4.26
CA GLY A 160 -16.95 18.78 2.94
C GLY A 160 -16.55 17.93 1.72
N MET A 161 -16.34 16.61 1.89
CA MET A 161 -15.97 15.69 0.79
C MET A 161 -17.10 14.75 0.36
N GLU A 162 -18.36 15.16 0.52
CA GLU A 162 -19.52 14.30 0.22
C GLU A 162 -19.59 13.91 -1.27
N ASN A 163 -19.03 14.76 -2.15
CA ASN A 163 -19.03 14.58 -3.60
C ASN A 163 -17.69 14.16 -4.19
N GLU A 164 -16.66 13.94 -3.37
CA GLU A 164 -15.35 13.45 -3.81
C GLU A 164 -15.22 11.96 -3.51
N HIS A 165 -14.43 11.25 -4.31
CA HIS A 165 -14.18 9.82 -4.13
C HIS A 165 -12.78 9.44 -4.60
N ILE A 166 -12.29 8.31 -4.09
CA ILE A 166 -11.07 7.67 -4.59
C ILE A 166 -11.42 6.72 -5.73
N MET A 167 -10.45 6.50 -6.62
CA MET A 167 -10.56 5.64 -7.80
C MET A 167 -11.28 4.32 -7.51
N ALA A 168 -10.78 3.54 -6.55
CA ALA A 168 -11.29 2.22 -6.25
C ALA A 168 -12.22 2.24 -5.02
N SER A 169 -13.25 3.09 -5.04
CA SER A 169 -14.32 3.10 -4.02
C SER A 169 -15.70 2.70 -4.55
N HIS A 170 -15.77 2.20 -5.78
CA HIS A 170 -17.02 1.94 -6.50
C HIS A 170 -18.06 1.15 -5.67
N ALA A 171 -17.64 0.11 -4.95
CA ALA A 171 -18.53 -0.71 -4.14
C ALA A 171 -19.11 0.07 -2.95
N ALA A 172 -18.26 0.72 -2.15
CA ALA A 172 -18.71 1.55 -1.03
C ALA A 172 -19.62 2.70 -1.51
N ARG A 173 -19.27 3.34 -2.63
CA ARG A 173 -20.10 4.39 -3.25
C ARG A 173 -21.47 3.85 -3.67
N LEU A 174 -21.52 2.66 -4.29
CA LEU A 174 -22.78 2.02 -4.68
C LEU A 174 -23.66 1.74 -3.46
N GLU A 175 -23.09 1.20 -2.38
CA GLU A 175 -23.80 0.87 -1.14
C GLU A 175 -24.38 2.08 -0.39
N MET A 176 -23.81 3.27 -0.59
CA MET A 176 -24.39 4.52 -0.08
C MET A 176 -25.70 4.92 -0.78
N SER A 177 -25.99 4.36 -1.96
CA SER A 177 -27.13 4.74 -2.77
C SER A 177 -28.45 4.27 -2.16
N GLN A 178 -29.43 5.17 -2.04
CA GLN A 178 -30.79 4.78 -1.65
C GLN A 178 -31.38 3.74 -2.62
N CYS A 179 -31.03 3.81 -3.91
CA CYS A 179 -31.39 2.81 -4.90
C CYS A 179 -30.90 1.40 -4.52
N PHE A 180 -29.64 1.28 -4.09
CA PHE A 180 -29.07 0.01 -3.65
C PHE A 180 -29.79 -0.50 -2.40
N LEU A 181 -29.90 0.32 -1.35
CA LEU A 181 -30.54 -0.06 -0.09
C LEU A 181 -32.00 -0.49 -0.28
N GLN A 182 -32.76 0.26 -1.09
CA GLN A 182 -34.16 -0.06 -1.39
C GLN A 182 -34.30 -1.28 -2.29
N SER A 183 -33.35 -1.53 -3.20
CA SER A 183 -33.38 -2.75 -4.03
C SER A 183 -33.23 -4.01 -3.19
N LEU A 184 -32.42 -3.97 -2.13
CA LEU A 184 -32.27 -5.07 -1.18
C LEU A 184 -33.53 -5.28 -0.34
N ALA A 185 -34.12 -4.18 0.16
CA ALA A 185 -35.32 -4.25 1.00
C ALA A 185 -36.56 -4.74 0.22
N ASN A 186 -36.66 -4.36 -1.05
CA ASN A 186 -37.83 -4.64 -1.90
C ASN A 186 -37.59 -5.77 -2.91
N GLY A 187 -36.46 -6.48 -2.82
CA GLY A 187 -36.08 -7.54 -3.73
C GLY A 187 -37.15 -8.63 -3.83
N GLU A 188 -37.55 -8.97 -5.05
CA GLU A 188 -38.39 -10.15 -5.25
C GLU A 188 -37.66 -11.41 -4.77
N LYS A 189 -38.41 -12.39 -4.27
CA LYS A 189 -37.83 -13.70 -3.91
C LYS A 189 -37.26 -14.36 -5.16
N SER A 190 -35.95 -14.22 -5.36
CA SER A 190 -35.25 -14.90 -6.44
C SER A 190 -35.11 -16.39 -6.16
N THR A 191 -35.04 -17.18 -7.23
CA THR A 191 -34.72 -18.62 -7.16
C THR A 191 -33.34 -18.85 -6.53
N LEU A 192 -33.13 -20.04 -5.97
CA LEU A 192 -31.82 -20.51 -5.50
C LEU A 192 -30.71 -20.40 -6.58
N LEU A 193 -31.09 -20.33 -7.87
CA LEU A 193 -30.17 -20.29 -9.00
C LEU A 193 -29.80 -18.88 -9.47
N LYS A 194 -30.43 -17.80 -8.98
CA LYS A 194 -30.05 -16.41 -9.32
C LYS A 194 -30.21 -15.45 -8.13
N PRO A 195 -29.68 -15.77 -6.94
CA PRO A 195 -29.94 -14.99 -5.73
C PRO A 195 -29.51 -13.52 -5.84
N TYR A 196 -28.52 -13.18 -6.67
CA TYR A 196 -28.13 -11.78 -6.94
C TYR A 196 -29.25 -10.88 -7.47
N MET A 197 -30.31 -11.45 -8.08
CA MET A 197 -31.46 -10.69 -8.59
C MET A 197 -32.36 -10.12 -7.47
N GLN A 198 -32.10 -10.48 -6.21
CA GLN A 198 -32.80 -9.91 -5.04
C GLN A 198 -32.36 -8.46 -4.74
N GLY A 199 -31.35 -7.93 -5.42
CA GLY A 199 -30.89 -6.56 -5.22
C GLY A 199 -30.04 -6.06 -6.37
N LEU A 200 -29.73 -4.76 -6.34
CA LEU A 200 -28.76 -4.15 -7.23
C LEU A 200 -27.36 -4.61 -6.85
N THR A 201 -26.53 -4.92 -7.84
CA THR A 201 -25.15 -5.38 -7.63
C THR A 201 -24.23 -4.80 -8.69
N CYS A 202 -22.94 -5.11 -8.65
CA CYS A 202 -22.04 -4.73 -9.74
C CYS A 202 -22.46 -5.37 -11.07
N VAL A 203 -22.94 -6.62 -11.04
CA VAL A 203 -23.24 -7.38 -12.28
C VAL A 203 -24.65 -7.17 -12.81
N THR A 204 -25.50 -6.42 -12.11
CA THR A 204 -26.74 -5.92 -12.72
C THR A 204 -26.45 -4.95 -13.86
N CYS A 205 -25.31 -4.24 -13.78
CA CYS A 205 -24.87 -3.24 -14.77
C CYS A 205 -23.68 -3.71 -15.61
N HIS A 206 -22.74 -4.45 -15.01
CA HIS A 206 -21.51 -4.85 -15.68
C HIS A 206 -21.47 -6.35 -15.97
N ASN A 207 -20.93 -6.73 -17.12
CA ASN A 207 -20.50 -8.09 -17.35
C ASN A 207 -18.96 -8.10 -17.33
N PRO A 208 -18.30 -8.72 -16.33
CA PRO A 208 -16.85 -8.71 -16.22
C PRO A 208 -16.14 -9.43 -17.38
N HIS A 209 -16.86 -10.20 -18.20
CA HIS A 209 -16.33 -10.84 -19.40
C HIS A 209 -16.48 -9.99 -20.67
N ILE A 210 -17.11 -8.82 -20.59
CA ILE A 210 -17.35 -7.94 -21.73
C ILE A 210 -16.73 -6.58 -21.44
N ASP A 211 -15.98 -6.05 -22.40
CA ASP A 211 -15.42 -4.71 -22.30
C ASP A 211 -16.54 -3.67 -22.16
N VAL A 212 -16.51 -2.90 -21.08
CA VAL A 212 -17.51 -1.86 -20.80
C VAL A 212 -17.60 -0.82 -21.92
N ARG A 213 -16.51 -0.58 -22.67
CA ARG A 213 -16.48 0.35 -23.81
C ARG A 213 -17.36 -0.10 -24.97
N SER A 214 -17.71 -1.39 -25.02
CA SER A 214 -18.64 -1.97 -25.99
C SER A 214 -20.11 -1.90 -25.56
N VAL A 215 -20.39 -1.52 -24.31
CA VAL A 215 -21.74 -1.41 -23.76
C VAL A 215 -22.27 0.01 -23.95
N SER A 216 -23.42 0.15 -24.61
CA SER A 216 -24.01 1.47 -24.86
C SER A 216 -24.56 2.12 -23.58
N HIS A 217 -24.55 3.46 -23.52
CA HIS A 217 -25.17 4.21 -22.42
C HIS A 217 -26.66 3.86 -22.23
N SER A 218 -27.37 3.60 -23.34
CA SER A 218 -28.78 3.20 -23.31
C SER A 218 -29.02 1.90 -22.53
N ALA A 219 -28.07 0.95 -22.59
CA ALA A 219 -28.16 -0.31 -21.86
C ALA A 219 -28.14 -0.10 -20.34
N PHE A 220 -27.38 0.88 -19.84
CA PHE A 220 -27.36 1.23 -18.43
C PHE A 220 -28.67 1.94 -18.01
N ASN A 221 -29.19 2.84 -18.84
CA ASN A 221 -30.47 3.53 -18.55
C ASN A 221 -31.65 2.56 -18.43
N LEU A 222 -31.66 1.48 -19.23
CA LEU A 222 -32.69 0.44 -19.14
C LEU A 222 -32.74 -0.24 -17.76
N ILE A 223 -31.62 -0.31 -17.04
CA ILE A 223 -31.58 -0.90 -15.70
C ILE A 223 -32.32 0.00 -14.71
N CYS A 224 -32.09 1.31 -14.77
CA CYS A 224 -32.82 2.30 -13.96
C CYS A 224 -34.32 2.23 -14.24
N GLN A 225 -34.70 2.10 -15.52
CA GLN A 225 -36.09 2.05 -15.93
C GLN A 225 -36.85 0.85 -15.36
N ARG A 226 -36.21 -0.28 -15.05
CA ARG A 226 -36.89 -1.43 -14.41
C ARG A 226 -37.64 -1.07 -13.13
N CYS A 227 -37.13 -0.09 -12.38
CA CYS A 227 -37.79 0.42 -11.17
C CYS A 227 -38.47 1.78 -11.36
N HIS A 228 -38.08 2.54 -12.39
CA HIS A 228 -38.56 3.90 -12.65
C HIS A 228 -39.50 4.03 -13.87
N SER A 229 -39.97 2.92 -14.46
CA SER A 229 -40.97 2.94 -15.54
C SER A 229 -42.31 3.54 -15.10
N PRO A 230 -43.05 4.18 -16.02
CA PRO A 230 -44.42 4.62 -15.76
C PRO A 230 -45.29 3.51 -15.18
N GLY A 231 -45.89 3.74 -14.00
CA GLY A 231 -46.71 2.75 -13.29
C GLY A 231 -45.98 1.92 -12.23
N ALA A 232 -44.66 2.05 -12.07
CA ALA A 232 -43.93 1.45 -10.95
C ALA A 232 -44.27 2.15 -9.62
N LYS A 233 -44.24 1.42 -8.49
CA LYS A 233 -44.49 1.97 -7.14
C LYS A 233 -43.56 3.15 -6.78
N ASN A 234 -42.36 3.20 -7.38
CA ASN A 234 -41.34 4.24 -7.18
C ASN A 234 -41.18 5.13 -8.43
N PHE A 235 -42.27 5.35 -9.17
CA PHE A 235 -42.27 6.23 -10.34
C PHE A 235 -41.73 7.61 -9.97
N CYS A 236 -40.70 8.07 -10.69
CA CYS A 236 -40.13 9.39 -10.50
C CYS A 236 -41.05 10.42 -11.18
N PRO A 237 -41.75 11.32 -10.44
CA PRO A 237 -42.62 12.32 -11.06
C PRO A 237 -41.83 13.30 -11.93
N GLU A 238 -40.54 13.49 -11.63
CA GLU A 238 -39.59 14.31 -12.40
C GLU A 238 -39.18 13.67 -13.74
N LEU A 239 -39.50 12.39 -14.00
CA LEU A 239 -39.27 11.77 -15.32
C LEU A 239 -39.98 12.56 -16.45
N MET A 240 -41.10 13.23 -16.13
CA MET A 240 -41.81 14.14 -17.04
C MET A 240 -41.17 15.54 -17.14
N LYS A 241 -40.31 15.94 -16.20
CA LYS A 241 -39.55 17.22 -16.23
C LYS A 241 -38.18 17.06 -16.89
N HIS A 242 -37.58 15.88 -16.84
CA HIS A 242 -36.35 15.55 -17.57
C HIS A 242 -36.51 15.66 -19.10
N THR A 243 -37.72 15.51 -19.63
CA THR A 243 -38.04 15.72 -21.05
C THR A 243 -38.12 17.19 -21.46
N SER A 244 -38.18 18.15 -20.53
CA SER A 244 -38.29 19.59 -20.82
C SER A 244 -36.96 20.36 -20.75
N ASP A 245 -35.90 19.81 -20.15
CA ASP A 245 -34.59 20.47 -20.08
C ASP A 245 -33.70 20.06 -21.27
N LEU A 246 -34.06 20.59 -22.44
CA LEU A 246 -33.35 20.51 -23.71
C LEU A 246 -32.00 21.24 -23.66
N ARG A 247 -30.98 20.60 -23.09
CA ARG A 247 -29.59 20.89 -23.50
C ARG A 247 -28.92 19.83 -24.36
N LYS A 248 -29.62 18.72 -24.68
CA LYS A 248 -29.28 17.86 -25.82
C LYS A 248 -30.56 17.25 -26.40
N SER A 249 -30.86 17.62 -27.64
CA SER A 249 -31.86 16.99 -28.48
C SER A 249 -31.38 15.59 -28.87
N ASP A 250 -31.79 14.58 -28.10
CA ASP A 250 -32.02 13.23 -28.61
C ASP A 250 -32.85 12.47 -27.57
N SER A 251 -33.85 11.75 -28.06
CA SER A 251 -34.98 11.12 -27.35
C SER A 251 -34.68 10.04 -26.28
N SER A 252 -33.54 10.09 -25.57
CA SER A 252 -33.24 9.18 -24.45
C SER A 252 -32.74 9.92 -23.21
N THR A 253 -33.50 9.84 -22.11
CA THR A 253 -33.11 10.35 -20.79
C THR A 253 -31.79 9.71 -20.34
N ASP A 254 -30.74 10.52 -20.12
CA ASP A 254 -29.42 10.06 -19.64
C ASP A 254 -29.39 10.00 -18.11
N CYS A 255 -29.93 8.92 -17.54
CA CYS A 255 -29.97 8.70 -16.09
C CYS A 255 -28.55 8.64 -15.49
N VAL A 256 -27.64 7.92 -16.14
CA VAL A 256 -26.26 7.73 -15.67
C VAL A 256 -25.50 9.06 -15.67
N GLY A 257 -25.61 9.88 -16.71
CA GLY A 257 -24.92 11.16 -16.79
C GLY A 257 -25.28 12.14 -15.65
N CYS A 258 -26.54 12.15 -15.22
CA CYS A 258 -27.02 13.02 -14.15
C CYS A 258 -26.84 12.42 -12.75
N HIS A 259 -27.09 11.11 -12.58
CA HIS A 259 -27.13 10.48 -11.25
C HIS A 259 -25.83 9.76 -10.85
N MET A 260 -24.93 9.53 -11.80
CA MET A 260 -23.63 8.91 -11.62
C MET A 260 -22.57 9.74 -12.36
N PRO A 261 -22.41 11.03 -12.02
CA PRO A 261 -21.55 11.92 -12.79
C PRO A 261 -20.09 11.46 -12.75
N LYS A 262 -19.32 11.79 -13.79
CA LYS A 262 -17.87 11.59 -13.76
C LYS A 262 -17.23 12.63 -12.85
N GLY A 263 -16.48 12.18 -11.86
CA GLY A 263 -15.75 13.01 -10.90
C GLY A 263 -14.24 12.91 -11.07
N LYS A 264 -13.52 13.86 -10.49
CA LYS A 264 -12.07 13.74 -10.31
C LYS A 264 -11.80 12.81 -9.13
N ASP A 265 -10.92 11.84 -9.34
CA ASP A 265 -10.40 11.03 -8.25
C ASP A 265 -9.43 11.88 -7.41
N ILE A 266 -9.52 11.76 -6.08
CA ILE A 266 -8.64 12.51 -5.18
C ILE A 266 -7.23 11.91 -5.07
N ASP A 267 -7.07 10.64 -5.44
CA ASP A 267 -5.86 9.83 -5.22
C ASP A 267 -5.04 9.60 -6.50
N ILE A 268 -5.63 9.76 -7.68
CA ILE A 268 -4.94 9.60 -8.97
C ILE A 268 -5.10 10.87 -9.81
N PRO A 269 -4.04 11.68 -9.99
CA PRO A 269 -4.08 12.83 -10.87
C PRO A 269 -4.50 12.42 -12.29
N HIS A 270 -5.14 13.34 -13.01
CA HIS A 270 -5.44 13.17 -14.44
C HIS A 270 -6.42 12.06 -14.81
N VAL A 271 -7.08 11.44 -13.83
CA VAL A 271 -8.13 10.45 -14.10
C VAL A 271 -9.51 10.95 -13.66
N LEU A 272 -10.49 10.66 -14.52
CA LEU A 272 -11.91 10.80 -14.22
C LEU A 272 -12.56 9.41 -14.20
N THR A 273 -13.33 9.12 -13.16
CA THR A 273 -14.14 7.92 -13.01
C THR A 273 -15.61 8.26 -12.81
N THR A 274 -16.48 7.30 -13.14
CA THR A 274 -17.91 7.40 -12.85
C THR A 274 -18.13 7.22 -11.35
N ASP A 275 -18.78 8.18 -10.71
CA ASP A 275 -19.20 8.07 -9.33
C ASP A 275 -20.32 7.03 -9.19
N HIS A 276 -20.08 5.94 -8.47
CA HIS A 276 -21.06 4.87 -8.29
C HIS A 276 -22.09 5.16 -7.20
N TYR A 277 -22.02 6.32 -6.53
CA TYR A 277 -23.05 6.75 -5.59
C TYR A 277 -24.21 7.40 -6.34
N ILE A 278 -25.23 6.58 -6.64
CA ILE A 278 -26.43 6.94 -7.38
C ILE A 278 -27.30 7.87 -6.54
N ARG A 279 -27.31 9.15 -6.91
CA ARG A 279 -28.08 10.21 -6.22
C ARG A 279 -28.37 11.37 -7.15
N ILE A 280 -29.14 12.36 -6.69
CA ILE A 280 -29.11 13.69 -7.30
C ILE A 280 -27.89 14.42 -6.73
N PRO A 281 -26.86 14.73 -7.52
CA PRO A 281 -25.68 15.43 -7.00
C PRO A 281 -26.10 16.79 -6.45
N ALA A 282 -25.59 17.17 -5.28
CA ALA A 282 -25.79 18.52 -4.78
C ALA A 282 -25.18 19.53 -5.78
N PRO A 283 -25.81 20.70 -6.00
CA PRO A 283 -25.21 21.74 -6.82
C PRO A 283 -23.82 22.06 -6.29
N PHE A 284 -22.84 22.18 -7.20
CA PHE A 284 -21.42 22.37 -6.89
C PHE A 284 -21.17 23.76 -6.26
N ASN A 285 -21.67 23.99 -5.06
CA ASN A 285 -21.36 25.17 -4.26
C ASN A 285 -20.15 24.86 -3.40
N SER A 286 -18.97 24.86 -4.02
CA SER A 286 -17.74 25.13 -3.29
C SER A 286 -16.73 25.86 -4.17
N PRO A 287 -16.01 26.85 -3.62
CA PRO A 287 -15.10 27.69 -4.40
C PRO A 287 -14.02 26.84 -5.05
N LYS A 288 -13.40 27.40 -6.10
CA LYS A 288 -12.05 27.01 -6.54
C LYS A 288 -11.06 27.22 -5.39
N ALA A 289 -11.08 26.34 -4.39
CA ALA A 289 -10.04 26.30 -3.38
C ALA A 289 -8.95 25.38 -3.95
N GLY A 290 -7.79 25.98 -4.21
CA GLY A 290 -6.60 25.26 -4.63
C GLY A 290 -6.22 24.14 -3.67
N ILE A 291 -5.23 23.37 -4.09
CA ILE A 291 -4.64 22.17 -3.46
C ILE A 291 -3.97 22.49 -2.09
N THR A 292 -4.42 23.51 -1.35
CA THR A 292 -3.66 24.15 -0.26
C THR A 292 -4.45 24.48 1.01
N ARG A 293 -5.53 23.75 1.33
CA ARG A 293 -6.06 23.72 2.71
C ARG A 293 -6.07 22.29 3.22
N ILE A 294 -5.31 22.03 4.30
CA ILE A 294 -5.41 20.82 5.11
C ILE A 294 -6.87 20.74 5.59
N ARG A 295 -7.64 19.83 5.00
CA ARG A 295 -9.06 19.63 5.36
C ARG A 295 -9.13 18.87 6.67
N LYS A 296 -10.13 19.17 7.50
CA LYS A 296 -10.27 18.56 8.83
C LYS A 296 -10.65 17.09 8.70
N PHE A 297 -9.76 16.20 9.13
CA PHE A 297 -10.03 14.78 9.29
C PHE A 297 -11.10 14.58 10.37
N ILE A 298 -12.13 13.78 10.08
CA ILE A 298 -13.21 13.47 11.00
C ILE A 298 -12.95 12.13 11.69
N THR A 299 -12.87 11.05 10.91
CA THR A 299 -12.69 9.68 11.43
C THR A 299 -12.33 8.69 10.33
N LEU A 300 -11.91 7.49 10.72
CA LEU A 300 -11.87 6.31 9.86
C LEU A 300 -13.16 5.52 10.05
N TYR A 301 -13.90 5.30 8.96
CA TYR A 301 -15.04 4.38 8.98
C TYR A 301 -14.66 3.11 8.22
N ASP A 302 -15.21 1.99 8.67
CA ASP A 302 -15.02 0.69 8.07
C ASP A 302 -16.11 0.48 7.01
N ALA A 303 -15.71 0.21 5.78
CA ALA A 303 -16.60 0.18 4.62
C ALA A 303 -17.22 -1.20 4.38
N ASN A 304 -16.66 -2.28 4.93
CA ASN A 304 -17.14 -3.65 4.71
C ASN A 304 -17.48 -4.40 6.01
N ASN A 305 -17.29 -3.77 7.17
CA ASN A 305 -17.69 -4.30 8.46
C ASN A 305 -18.30 -3.20 9.34
N PRO A 306 -19.59 -3.28 9.74
CA PRO A 306 -20.20 -2.27 10.59
C PRO A 306 -19.66 -2.27 12.03
N HIS A 307 -19.02 -3.35 12.46
CA HIS A 307 -18.61 -3.57 13.85
C HIS A 307 -17.18 -4.14 13.97
N PRO A 308 -16.13 -3.41 13.51
CA PRO A 308 -14.76 -3.85 13.69
C PRO A 308 -14.37 -3.82 15.17
N THR A 309 -13.50 -4.76 15.54
CA THR A 309 -12.99 -4.89 16.91
C THR A 309 -12.11 -3.68 17.28
N PRO A 310 -11.95 -3.37 18.57
CA PRO A 310 -11.06 -2.30 19.02
C PRO A 310 -9.63 -2.43 18.48
N GLU A 311 -9.08 -3.65 18.46
CA GLU A 311 -7.75 -3.94 17.93
C GLU A 311 -7.61 -3.55 16.45
N ILE A 312 -8.57 -3.98 15.62
CA ILE A 312 -8.60 -3.66 14.18
C ILE A 312 -8.67 -2.13 13.98
N ARG A 313 -9.53 -1.43 14.72
CA ARG A 313 -9.61 0.04 14.65
C ARG A 313 -8.28 0.70 15.02
N GLY A 314 -7.64 0.24 16.10
CA GLY A 314 -6.32 0.74 16.50
C GLY A 314 -5.28 0.57 15.40
N ARG A 315 -5.23 -0.60 14.77
CA ARG A 315 -4.35 -0.89 13.63
C ARG A 315 -4.65 -0.01 12.41
N ALA A 316 -5.92 0.25 12.13
CA ALA A 316 -6.31 1.17 11.05
C ALA A 316 -5.74 2.58 11.28
N TYR A 317 -5.79 3.11 12.50
CA TYR A 317 -5.18 4.41 12.79
C TYR A 317 -3.65 4.42 12.63
N ILE A 318 -2.96 3.35 13.03
CA ILE A 318 -1.51 3.19 12.80
C ILE A 318 -1.21 3.23 11.29
N GLN A 319 -1.88 2.39 10.51
CA GLN A 319 -1.67 2.32 9.07
C GLN A 319 -2.05 3.61 8.34
N GLN A 320 -3.08 4.34 8.82
CA GLN A 320 -3.48 5.62 8.25
C GLN A 320 -2.38 6.67 8.43
N TYR A 321 -1.80 6.74 9.63
CA TYR A 321 -0.68 7.63 9.90
C TYR A 321 0.51 7.29 9.00
N GLU A 322 0.94 6.03 9.00
CA GLU A 322 2.13 5.60 8.27
C GLU A 322 2.01 5.77 6.75
N ARG A 323 0.85 5.39 6.17
CA ARG A 323 0.68 5.32 4.71
C ARG A 323 0.24 6.63 4.09
N PHE A 324 -0.50 7.47 4.82
CA PHE A 324 -1.24 8.59 4.21
C PHE A 324 -1.10 9.93 4.94
N GLN A 325 -0.83 9.95 6.25
CA GLN A 325 -0.92 11.15 7.08
C GLN A 325 0.15 11.20 8.18
N SER A 326 1.42 10.99 7.79
CA SER A 326 2.56 10.99 8.72
C SER A 326 2.82 12.35 9.38
N ASP A 327 2.25 13.41 8.82
CA ASP A 327 2.24 14.77 9.33
C ASP A 327 1.15 15.04 10.38
N TYR A 328 0.32 14.04 10.73
CA TYR A 328 -0.77 14.17 11.70
C TYR A 328 -0.64 13.21 12.91
N PRO A 329 0.25 13.52 13.89
CA PRO A 329 0.56 12.64 15.03
C PRO A 329 -0.62 12.23 15.91
N ALA A 330 -1.71 13.02 15.93
CA ALA A 330 -2.91 12.72 16.71
C ALA A 330 -3.58 11.38 16.32
N LEU A 331 -3.29 10.85 15.11
CA LEU A 331 -3.71 9.50 14.73
C LEU A 331 -3.04 8.43 15.59
N LEU A 332 -1.78 8.62 15.99
CA LEU A 332 -1.07 7.69 16.86
C LEU A 332 -1.59 7.74 18.29
N ASP A 333 -2.06 8.90 18.76
CA ASP A 333 -2.75 9.01 20.05
C ASP A 333 -4.10 8.29 20.03
N SER A 334 -4.82 8.44 18.92
CA SER A 334 -6.07 7.70 18.67
C SER A 334 -5.81 6.20 18.64
N ALA A 335 -4.77 5.74 17.94
CA ALA A 335 -4.36 4.34 17.91
C ALA A 335 -4.02 3.82 19.31
N LYS A 336 -3.21 4.59 20.08
CA LYS A 336 -2.76 4.23 21.43
C LYS A 336 -3.91 3.96 22.39
N SER A 337 -5.04 4.68 22.25
CA SER A 337 -6.23 4.45 23.08
C SER A 337 -6.82 3.03 22.97
N TYR A 338 -6.58 2.33 21.85
CA TYR A 338 -7.00 0.95 21.63
C TYR A 338 -6.03 -0.10 22.21
N PHE A 339 -4.82 0.31 22.60
CA PHE A 339 -3.76 -0.56 23.09
C PHE A 339 -3.30 -0.12 24.49
N PRO A 340 -4.09 -0.43 25.54
CA PRO A 340 -3.73 -0.09 26.91
C PRO A 340 -2.43 -0.79 27.33
N ASP A 341 -1.69 -0.15 28.22
CA ASP A 341 -0.37 -0.60 28.70
C ASP A 341 -0.14 -0.33 30.19
N ALA A 342 -1.21 -0.10 30.97
CA ALA A 342 -1.12 0.23 32.39
C ALA A 342 -0.65 -0.94 33.28
N THR A 343 -0.62 -2.16 32.77
CA THR A 343 -0.20 -3.36 33.50
C THR A 343 0.72 -4.23 32.65
N PRO A 344 1.62 -5.04 33.25
CA PRO A 344 2.48 -5.97 32.50
C PRO A 344 1.71 -6.95 31.60
N ALA A 345 0.50 -7.37 32.01
CA ALA A 345 -0.35 -8.23 31.20
C ALA A 345 -0.89 -7.51 29.95
N GLN A 346 -1.26 -6.24 30.09
CA GLN A 346 -1.68 -5.41 28.96
C GLN A 346 -0.52 -5.12 28.01
N VAL A 347 0.67 -4.80 28.54
CA VAL A 347 1.89 -4.65 27.74
C VAL A 347 2.17 -5.91 26.93
N ARG A 348 2.18 -7.08 27.56
CA ARG A 348 2.39 -8.36 26.86
C ARG A 348 1.36 -8.62 25.77
N LYS A 349 0.08 -8.37 26.05
CA LYS A 349 -1.01 -8.58 25.08
C LYS A 349 -0.89 -7.67 23.85
N ASN A 350 -0.50 -6.41 24.06
CA ASN A 350 -0.50 -5.38 23.01
C ASN A 350 0.91 -5.10 22.48
N PHE A 351 1.90 -5.93 22.83
CA PHE A 351 3.33 -5.63 22.70
C PHE A 351 3.73 -5.14 21.32
N GLN A 352 3.37 -5.87 20.26
CA GLN A 352 3.73 -5.51 18.88
C GLN A 352 3.21 -4.12 18.50
N TRP A 353 1.95 -3.82 18.81
CA TRP A 353 1.34 -2.52 18.48
C TRP A 353 1.88 -1.38 19.33
N LEU A 354 2.24 -1.65 20.59
CA LEU A 354 2.91 -0.68 21.46
C LEU A 354 4.29 -0.30 20.93
N VAL A 355 5.09 -1.30 20.54
CA VAL A 355 6.39 -1.11 19.90
C VAL A 355 6.23 -0.33 18.60
N TYR A 356 5.26 -0.69 17.75
CA TYR A 356 5.02 -0.01 16.48
C TYR A 356 4.66 1.47 16.69
N ILE A 357 3.72 1.78 17.59
CA ILE A 357 3.33 3.16 17.89
C ILE A 357 4.52 3.96 18.43
N ALA A 358 5.30 3.38 19.35
CA ALA A 358 6.49 4.04 19.90
C ALA A 358 7.55 4.27 18.81
N TYR A 359 7.74 3.31 17.89
CA TYR A 359 8.65 3.43 16.76
C TYR A 359 8.27 4.59 15.83
N LEU A 360 6.98 4.70 15.47
CA LEU A 360 6.48 5.81 14.65
C LEU A 360 6.59 7.17 15.35
N LYS A 361 6.62 7.19 16.69
CA LYS A 361 6.87 8.39 17.49
C LYS A 361 8.36 8.68 17.74
N ASN A 362 9.26 7.81 17.29
CA ASN A 362 10.69 7.82 17.63
C ASN A 362 10.94 7.74 19.16
N ASP A 363 10.05 7.07 19.90
CA ASP A 363 10.16 6.87 21.35
C ASP A 363 10.99 5.60 21.66
N TRP A 364 12.31 5.72 21.46
CA TRP A 364 13.26 4.62 21.66
C TRP A 364 13.29 4.12 23.10
N GLU A 365 13.14 5.04 24.05
CA GLU A 365 13.08 4.74 25.49
C GLU A 365 11.82 3.97 25.86
N GLY A 366 10.67 4.33 25.28
CA GLY A 366 9.42 3.58 25.42
C GLY A 366 9.54 2.15 24.87
N ILE A 367 10.16 1.97 23.70
CA ILE A 367 10.40 0.62 23.14
C ILE A 367 11.28 -0.20 24.07
N ARG A 368 12.38 0.37 24.59
CA ARG A 368 13.23 -0.29 25.59
C ARG A 368 12.42 -0.69 26.83
N ALA A 369 11.62 0.22 27.37
CA ALA A 369 10.81 -0.05 28.56
C ALA A 369 9.80 -1.19 28.33
N TYR A 370 9.14 -1.24 27.16
CA TYR A 370 8.27 -2.36 26.81
C TYR A 370 9.07 -3.67 26.66
N ALA A 371 10.22 -3.63 26.00
CA ALA A 371 11.07 -4.81 25.81
C ALA A 371 11.57 -5.36 27.14
N ASP A 372 12.01 -4.50 28.06
CA ASP A 372 12.48 -4.87 29.39
C ASP A 372 11.33 -5.44 30.26
N ALA A 373 10.12 -4.86 30.16
CA ALA A 373 8.95 -5.32 30.90
C ALA A 373 8.47 -6.72 30.47
N VAL A 374 8.66 -7.08 29.20
CA VAL A 374 8.32 -8.42 28.66
C VAL A 374 9.47 -9.41 28.85
N GLY A 375 10.71 -8.93 28.75
CA GLY A 375 11.94 -9.73 28.89
C GLY A 375 12.47 -10.19 27.53
N GLU A 376 13.72 -9.82 27.24
CA GLU A 376 14.39 -10.04 25.96
C GLU A 376 14.35 -11.49 25.47
N ASN A 377 14.68 -12.47 26.32
CA ASN A 377 14.68 -13.88 25.91
C ASN A 377 13.26 -14.37 25.59
N PHE A 378 12.25 -13.98 26.38
CA PHE A 378 10.86 -14.35 26.08
C PHE A 378 10.40 -13.74 24.75
N ILE A 379 10.80 -12.49 24.45
CA ILE A 379 10.47 -11.84 23.18
C ILE A 379 11.06 -12.64 22.01
N LEU A 380 12.35 -12.96 22.06
CA LEU A 380 13.06 -13.61 20.96
C LEU A 380 12.65 -15.10 20.79
N ASP A 381 12.44 -15.80 21.91
CA ASP A 381 12.27 -17.26 21.90
C ASP A 381 10.80 -17.69 21.87
N SER A 382 9.86 -16.82 22.22
CA SER A 382 8.43 -17.18 22.34
C SER A 382 7.46 -16.23 21.65
N LEU A 383 7.76 -14.92 21.59
CA LEU A 383 6.81 -13.94 21.05
C LEU A 383 7.03 -13.66 19.56
N LEU A 384 8.27 -13.37 19.17
CA LEU A 384 8.64 -13.03 17.80
C LEU A 384 9.26 -14.27 17.15
N VAL A 385 8.42 -15.22 16.74
CA VAL A 385 8.86 -16.55 16.28
C VAL A 385 8.24 -17.00 14.96
N HIS A 386 7.32 -16.21 14.40
CA HIS A 386 6.55 -16.59 13.24
C HIS A 386 7.01 -15.83 12.00
N CYS A 387 7.48 -16.57 11.01
CA CYS A 387 7.54 -16.06 9.64
C CYS A 387 6.10 -16.00 9.09
N ALA A 388 5.67 -14.86 8.58
CA ALA A 388 4.32 -14.60 8.06
C ALA A 388 4.38 -13.83 6.74
N TYR A 389 3.23 -13.64 6.05
CA TYR A 389 3.19 -12.83 4.83
C TYR A 389 3.24 -11.32 5.10
N ASP A 390 2.84 -10.89 6.29
CA ASP A 390 2.85 -9.48 6.71
C ASP A 390 4.13 -9.10 7.46
N ASN A 391 5.06 -10.05 7.65
CA ASN A 391 6.32 -9.89 8.37
C ASN A 391 6.17 -9.23 9.77
N SER A 392 5.01 -9.31 10.42
CA SER A 392 4.70 -8.60 11.68
C SER A 392 5.71 -8.85 12.81
N ASP A 393 6.08 -10.10 13.06
CA ASP A 393 7.09 -10.45 14.07
C ASP A 393 8.48 -9.90 13.69
N ALA A 394 8.84 -9.95 12.39
CA ALA A 394 10.11 -9.48 11.87
C ALA A 394 10.23 -7.95 11.97
N ILE A 395 9.17 -7.22 11.59
CA ILE A 395 9.05 -5.76 11.74
C ILE A 395 9.20 -5.38 13.20
N THR A 396 8.50 -6.06 14.12
CA THR A 396 8.61 -5.77 15.56
C THR A 396 10.05 -5.99 16.06
N ALA A 397 10.71 -7.08 15.65
CA ALA A 397 12.11 -7.33 16.01
C ALA A 397 13.02 -6.24 15.44
N TYR A 398 12.83 -5.84 14.18
CA TYR A 398 13.57 -4.76 13.54
C TYR A 398 13.41 -3.43 14.29
N GLN A 399 12.19 -3.05 14.66
CA GLN A 399 11.88 -1.81 15.38
C GLN A 399 12.53 -1.76 16.77
N ILE A 400 12.59 -2.90 17.49
CA ILE A 400 13.33 -3.01 18.75
C ILE A 400 14.83 -2.88 18.51
N GLY A 401 15.34 -3.47 17.43
CA GLY A 401 16.74 -3.32 17.02
C GLY A 401 17.11 -1.86 16.77
N GLU A 402 16.28 -1.11 16.04
CA GLU A 402 16.46 0.33 15.78
C GLU A 402 16.44 1.14 17.07
N ALA A 403 15.58 0.78 18.03
CA ALA A 403 15.56 1.42 19.34
C ALA A 403 16.89 1.24 20.10
N TYR A 404 17.39 0.00 20.21
CA TYR A 404 18.68 -0.25 20.87
C TYR A 404 19.86 0.37 20.11
N ASN A 405 19.84 0.38 18.78
CA ASN A 405 20.83 1.06 17.97
C ASN A 405 20.84 2.58 18.26
N SER A 406 19.66 3.20 18.33
CA SER A 406 19.52 4.63 18.65
C SER A 406 19.97 4.95 20.07
N LEU A 407 19.83 4.00 21.00
CA LEU A 407 20.34 4.06 22.37
C LEU A 407 21.81 3.59 22.50
N SER A 408 22.50 3.37 21.37
CA SER A 408 23.91 2.93 21.29
C SER A 408 24.23 1.55 21.90
N ASP A 409 23.23 0.71 22.18
CA ASP A 409 23.43 -0.69 22.56
C ASP A 409 23.49 -1.59 21.31
N GLN A 410 24.65 -1.58 20.66
CA GLN A 410 24.89 -2.34 19.43
C GLN A 410 24.76 -3.86 19.63
N THR A 411 25.03 -4.36 20.83
CA THR A 411 24.96 -5.80 21.13
C THR A 411 23.51 -6.27 21.11
N LYS A 412 22.61 -5.56 21.81
CA LYS A 412 21.18 -5.86 21.78
C LYS A 412 20.58 -5.58 20.41
N ALA A 413 20.94 -4.46 19.76
CA ALA A 413 20.49 -4.14 18.41
C ALA A 413 20.76 -5.30 17.45
N LEU A 414 21.99 -5.85 17.45
CA LEU A 414 22.36 -6.97 16.60
C LEU A 414 21.53 -8.23 16.90
N ARG A 415 21.22 -8.55 18.16
CA ARG A 415 20.38 -9.71 18.49
C ARG A 415 18.99 -9.59 17.85
N PHE A 416 18.36 -8.42 17.98
CA PHE A 416 17.04 -8.16 17.42
C PHE A 416 17.06 -8.07 15.89
N TYR A 417 18.07 -7.45 15.28
CA TYR A 417 18.22 -7.48 13.81
C TYR A 417 18.42 -8.89 13.26
N LYS A 418 19.26 -9.71 13.90
CA LYS A 418 19.41 -11.13 13.51
C LYS A 418 18.08 -11.86 13.59
N ARG A 419 17.23 -11.53 14.57
CA ARG A 419 15.89 -12.09 14.66
C ARG A 419 14.99 -11.64 13.52
N ALA A 420 15.02 -10.35 13.17
CA ALA A 420 14.30 -9.83 12.00
C ALA A 420 14.73 -10.55 10.70
N VAL A 421 16.04 -10.72 10.49
CA VAL A 421 16.60 -11.45 9.34
C VAL A 421 16.19 -12.92 9.32
N GLN A 422 16.13 -13.60 10.47
CA GLN A 422 15.67 -14.99 10.53
C GLN A 422 14.20 -15.14 10.11
N LEU A 423 13.36 -14.18 10.48
CA LEU A 423 11.91 -14.21 10.24
C LEU A 423 11.54 -13.70 8.84
N ALA A 424 12.33 -12.77 8.30
CA ALA A 424 12.18 -12.21 6.97
C ALA A 424 13.54 -12.17 6.24
N PRO A 425 14.05 -13.33 5.77
CA PRO A 425 15.41 -13.47 5.25
C PRO A 425 15.65 -12.82 3.89
N TYR A 426 14.60 -12.33 3.23
CA TYR A 426 14.67 -11.67 1.94
C TYR A 426 14.46 -10.15 2.06
N GLU A 427 14.46 -9.60 3.29
CA GLU A 427 14.43 -8.15 3.50
C GLU A 427 15.85 -7.61 3.61
N MET A 428 16.29 -6.98 2.52
CA MET A 428 17.65 -6.47 2.40
C MET A 428 17.96 -5.40 3.45
N GLU A 429 16.97 -4.58 3.84
CA GLU A 429 17.16 -3.57 4.87
C GLU A 429 17.47 -4.18 6.24
N TYR A 430 16.80 -5.29 6.63
CA TYR A 430 17.07 -5.94 7.91
C TYR A 430 18.46 -6.55 7.95
N ARG A 431 18.91 -7.16 6.83
CA ARG A 431 20.27 -7.67 6.69
C ARG A 431 21.30 -6.55 6.74
N ASN A 432 21.05 -5.45 6.03
CA ASN A 432 21.92 -4.29 6.01
C ASN A 432 22.14 -3.70 7.41
N LYS A 433 21.08 -3.63 8.20
CA LYS A 433 21.10 -3.12 9.58
C LYS A 433 21.82 -4.09 10.54
N ALA A 434 21.60 -5.39 10.40
CA ALA A 434 22.38 -6.41 11.10
C ALA A 434 23.88 -6.31 10.77
N ALA A 435 24.22 -6.20 9.48
CA ALA A 435 25.60 -6.08 9.01
C ALA A 435 26.27 -4.80 9.50
N SER A 436 25.54 -3.68 9.53
CA SER A 436 26.03 -2.43 10.10
C SER A 436 26.35 -2.56 11.59
N ALA A 437 25.46 -3.18 12.36
CA ALA A 437 25.72 -3.46 13.79
C ALA A 437 26.90 -4.42 13.99
N GLN A 438 27.07 -5.43 13.12
CA GLN A 438 28.25 -6.30 13.12
C GLN A 438 29.54 -5.52 12.88
N ALA A 439 29.57 -4.63 11.89
CA ALA A 439 30.73 -3.80 11.57
C ALA A 439 31.12 -2.90 12.76
N LEU A 440 30.14 -2.28 13.43
CA LEU A 440 30.35 -1.46 14.63
C LEU A 440 30.89 -2.27 15.82
N LEU A 441 30.51 -3.54 15.95
CA LEU A 441 31.04 -4.48 16.93
C LEU A 441 32.39 -5.11 16.52
N GLY A 442 32.99 -4.65 15.42
CA GLY A 442 34.28 -5.15 14.91
C GLY A 442 34.20 -6.48 14.15
N GLN A 443 33.00 -7.03 13.90
CA GLN A 443 32.77 -8.27 13.15
C GLN A 443 32.77 -8.00 11.63
N LYS A 444 33.86 -7.37 11.13
CA LYS A 444 33.96 -6.85 9.76
C LYS A 444 33.75 -7.93 8.69
N ASP A 445 34.38 -9.09 8.83
CA ASP A 445 34.25 -10.19 7.86
C ASP A 445 32.82 -10.75 7.77
N SER A 446 32.07 -10.71 8.89
CA SER A 446 30.67 -11.13 8.89
C SER A 446 29.79 -10.09 8.21
N ALA A 447 30.03 -8.81 8.48
CA ALA A 447 29.32 -7.71 7.84
C ALA A 447 29.57 -7.71 6.32
N GLU A 448 30.81 -7.92 5.89
CA GLU A 448 31.17 -7.99 4.47
C GLU A 448 30.42 -9.08 3.73
N LYS A 449 30.32 -10.29 4.31
CA LYS A 449 29.53 -11.39 3.73
C LYS A 449 28.04 -11.06 3.57
N GLU A 450 27.46 -10.36 4.54
CA GLU A 450 26.06 -9.94 4.45
C GLU A 450 25.88 -8.85 3.38
N TYR A 451 26.80 -7.88 3.27
CA TYR A 451 26.76 -6.89 2.19
C TYR A 451 26.93 -7.53 0.81
N ASP A 452 27.80 -8.53 0.68
CA ASP A 452 27.97 -9.29 -0.56
C ASP A 452 26.70 -10.06 -0.94
N TYR A 453 26.05 -10.68 0.04
CA TYR A 453 24.76 -11.33 -0.17
C TYR A 453 23.70 -10.33 -0.64
N ILE A 454 23.57 -9.18 0.02
CA ILE A 454 22.60 -8.14 -0.35
C ILE A 454 22.85 -7.65 -1.77
N LEU A 455 24.10 -7.36 -2.13
CA LEU A 455 24.44 -6.86 -3.47
C LEU A 455 24.40 -7.94 -4.57
N HIS A 456 24.40 -9.22 -4.19
CA HIS A 456 24.09 -10.32 -5.11
C HIS A 456 22.58 -10.38 -5.40
N GLU A 457 21.75 -10.26 -4.36
CA GLU A 457 20.29 -10.28 -4.46
C GLU A 457 19.73 -9.01 -5.12
N ASP A 458 20.19 -7.83 -4.69
CA ASP A 458 19.87 -6.53 -5.27
C ASP A 458 21.16 -5.71 -5.50
N PRO A 459 21.73 -5.76 -6.73
CA PRO A 459 22.92 -5.00 -7.09
C PRO A 459 22.78 -3.48 -7.01
N GLN A 460 21.55 -2.98 -6.88
CA GLN A 460 21.19 -1.56 -6.82
C GLN A 460 20.82 -1.11 -5.39
N PHE A 461 20.98 -1.97 -4.38
CA PHE A 461 20.67 -1.64 -3.01
C PHE A 461 21.65 -0.59 -2.43
N VAL A 462 21.27 0.69 -2.53
CA VAL A 462 22.10 1.84 -2.16
C VAL A 462 22.65 1.74 -0.73
N PRO A 463 21.87 1.35 0.31
CA PRO A 463 22.41 1.26 1.67
C PRO A 463 23.57 0.25 1.82
N ALA A 464 23.55 -0.88 1.11
CA ALA A 464 24.66 -1.83 1.16
C ALA A 464 25.88 -1.32 0.39
N LEU A 465 25.68 -0.62 -0.75
CA LEU A 465 26.78 0.01 -1.48
C LEU A 465 27.51 1.05 -0.62
N THR A 466 26.77 1.91 0.08
CA THR A 466 27.38 2.95 0.93
C THR A 466 28.05 2.37 2.15
N ASN A 467 27.44 1.36 2.79
CA ASN A 467 28.04 0.68 3.92
C ASN A 467 29.30 -0.12 3.54
N LYS A 468 29.31 -0.77 2.37
CA LYS A 468 30.51 -1.45 1.86
C LYS A 468 31.60 -0.44 1.47
N GLY A 469 31.23 0.70 0.90
CA GLY A 469 32.15 1.82 0.66
C GLY A 469 32.77 2.36 1.95
N TYR A 470 31.99 2.48 3.02
CA TYR A 470 32.48 2.87 4.34
C TYR A 470 33.39 1.80 4.97
N LEU A 471 33.04 0.52 4.84
CA LEU A 471 33.88 -0.58 5.34
C LEU A 471 35.25 -0.60 4.64
N ALA A 472 35.28 -0.37 3.32
CA ALA A 472 36.51 -0.25 2.54
C ALA A 472 37.37 0.95 2.98
N LEU A 473 36.75 2.10 3.28
CA LEU A 473 37.44 3.25 3.88
C LEU A 473 38.12 2.87 5.21
N LEU A 474 37.43 2.14 6.08
CA LEU A 474 37.98 1.66 7.35
C LEU A 474 39.10 0.63 7.20
N GLN A 475 39.18 -0.03 6.04
CA GLN A 475 40.25 -0.97 5.68
C GLN A 475 41.40 -0.30 4.93
N GLY A 476 41.25 0.96 4.53
CA GLY A 476 42.25 1.72 3.77
C GLY A 476 42.20 1.50 2.26
N ASP A 477 41.22 0.77 1.73
CA ASP A 477 41.04 0.55 0.30
C ASP A 477 40.21 1.69 -0.33
N MET A 478 40.89 2.79 -0.66
CA MET A 478 40.28 3.97 -1.28
C MET A 478 39.71 3.67 -2.67
N SER A 479 40.30 2.73 -3.40
CA SER A 479 39.86 2.36 -4.75
C SER A 479 38.51 1.65 -4.70
N ALA A 480 38.39 0.63 -3.85
CA ALA A 480 37.12 -0.05 -3.63
C ALA A 480 36.06 0.89 -3.05
N ALA A 481 36.43 1.71 -2.06
CA ALA A 481 35.53 2.71 -1.49
C ALA A 481 34.97 3.66 -2.55
N GLY A 482 35.85 4.25 -3.38
CA GLY A 482 35.46 5.13 -4.48
C GLY A 482 34.52 4.44 -5.47
N SER A 483 34.79 3.18 -5.82
CA SER A 483 33.94 2.40 -6.73
C SER A 483 32.52 2.18 -6.18
N TYR A 484 32.39 1.75 -4.92
CA TYR A 484 31.07 1.53 -4.31
C TYR A 484 30.30 2.84 -4.12
N ASN A 485 30.96 3.90 -3.67
CA ASN A 485 30.30 5.20 -3.50
C ASN A 485 29.87 5.81 -4.83
N ALA A 486 30.66 5.65 -5.91
CA ALA A 486 30.28 6.09 -7.24
C ALA A 486 29.04 5.36 -7.76
N ARG A 487 28.94 4.04 -7.54
CA ARG A 487 27.74 3.26 -7.87
C ARG A 487 26.53 3.73 -7.06
N ALA A 488 26.69 3.99 -5.77
CA ALA A 488 25.62 4.51 -4.92
C ALA A 488 25.12 5.88 -5.42
N LEU A 489 26.03 6.81 -5.73
CA LEU A 489 25.69 8.14 -6.24
C LEU A 489 25.09 8.13 -7.66
N ALA A 490 25.39 7.12 -8.47
CA ALA A 490 24.74 6.96 -9.77
C ALA A 490 23.25 6.58 -9.63
N LEU A 491 22.89 5.89 -8.55
CA LEU A 491 21.52 5.47 -8.24
C LEU A 491 20.77 6.53 -7.44
N ASP A 492 21.44 7.13 -6.45
CA ASP A 492 20.94 8.24 -5.65
C ASP A 492 22.01 9.33 -5.49
N PRO A 493 22.02 10.34 -6.38
CA PRO A 493 23.01 11.43 -6.35
C PRO A 493 22.95 12.29 -5.08
N ASP A 494 21.83 12.23 -4.37
CA ASP A 494 21.60 13.03 -3.16
C ASP A 494 21.97 12.25 -1.89
N ASN A 495 22.42 10.99 -1.99
CA ASN A 495 22.63 10.14 -0.82
C ASN A 495 23.70 10.70 0.14
N LYS A 496 23.25 11.10 1.34
CA LYS A 496 24.12 11.69 2.38
C LYS A 496 25.39 10.87 2.64
N GLN A 497 25.24 9.58 2.92
CA GLN A 497 26.38 8.75 3.33
C GLN A 497 27.37 8.56 2.17
N ALA A 498 26.88 8.36 0.95
CA ALA A 498 27.73 8.23 -0.23
C ALA A 498 28.54 9.51 -0.51
N LEU A 499 27.91 10.69 -0.38
CA LEU A 499 28.58 11.99 -0.53
C LEU A 499 29.69 12.17 0.52
N LEU A 500 29.40 11.86 1.78
CA LEU A 500 30.37 11.98 2.87
C LEU A 500 31.52 10.97 2.74
N ASN A 501 31.23 9.71 2.40
CA ASN A 501 32.25 8.71 2.14
C ASN A 501 33.15 9.11 0.96
N THR A 502 32.58 9.66 -0.11
CA THR A 502 33.34 10.14 -1.27
C THR A 502 34.25 11.31 -0.90
N ALA A 503 33.73 12.30 -0.16
CA ALA A 503 34.55 13.38 0.37
C ALA A 503 35.70 12.84 1.23
N GLN A 504 35.43 11.86 2.08
CA GLN A 504 36.44 11.25 2.93
C GLN A 504 37.52 10.51 2.11
N CYS A 505 37.16 9.82 1.02
CA CYS A 505 38.14 9.22 0.10
C CYS A 505 39.12 10.28 -0.41
N TYR A 506 38.59 11.40 -0.94
CA TYR A 506 39.41 12.49 -1.47
C TYR A 506 40.26 13.18 -0.39
N ILE A 507 39.78 13.29 0.84
CA ILE A 507 40.58 13.81 1.98
C ILE A 507 41.78 12.91 2.24
N PHE A 508 41.59 11.59 2.24
CA PHE A 508 42.68 10.62 2.43
C PHE A 508 43.71 10.68 1.29
N GLU A 509 43.26 10.88 0.06
CA GLU A 509 44.11 11.08 -1.12
C GLU A 509 44.75 12.48 -1.18
N ARG A 510 44.45 13.36 -0.22
CA ARG A 510 44.88 14.77 -0.18
C ARG A 510 44.36 15.62 -1.34
N ASN A 511 43.31 15.16 -2.01
CA ASN A 511 42.61 15.91 -3.04
C ASN A 511 41.53 16.81 -2.41
N TYR A 512 41.97 17.86 -1.74
CA TYR A 512 41.08 18.69 -0.91
C TYR A 512 40.04 19.49 -1.71
N LYS A 513 40.31 19.78 -2.99
CA LYS A 513 39.39 20.54 -3.84
C LYS A 513 38.15 19.71 -4.16
N GLU A 514 38.32 18.46 -4.55
CA GLU A 514 37.25 17.53 -4.86
C GLU A 514 36.47 17.18 -3.58
N ALA A 515 37.16 16.94 -2.47
CA ALA A 515 36.52 16.74 -1.17
C ALA A 515 35.60 17.90 -0.77
N GLU A 516 36.06 19.14 -0.97
CA GLU A 516 35.26 20.34 -0.71
C GLU A 516 33.99 20.39 -1.57
N GLN A 517 34.07 20.03 -2.86
CA GLN A 517 32.90 20.00 -3.75
C GLN A 517 31.82 19.04 -3.25
N TYR A 518 32.20 17.82 -2.83
CA TYR A 518 31.25 16.84 -2.31
C TYR A 518 30.66 17.25 -0.96
N LEU A 519 31.45 17.87 -0.07
CA LEU A 519 30.94 18.40 1.19
C LEU A 519 30.00 19.59 0.99
N GLN A 520 30.28 20.47 0.02
CA GLN A 520 29.37 21.55 -0.36
C GLN A 520 28.05 21.01 -0.92
N LEU A 521 28.11 20.00 -1.79
CA LEU A 521 26.91 19.35 -2.33
C LEU A 521 26.08 18.72 -1.20
N ALA A 522 26.73 18.00 -0.27
CA ALA A 522 26.07 17.43 0.90
C ALA A 522 25.44 18.52 1.78
N LEU A 523 26.11 19.65 2.00
CA LEU A 523 25.57 20.76 2.79
C LEU A 523 24.39 21.46 2.11
N ILE A 524 24.39 21.58 0.78
CA ILE A 524 23.25 22.12 0.02
C ILE A 524 22.01 21.25 0.22
N LYS A 525 22.19 19.92 0.22
CA LYS A 525 21.09 18.97 0.38
C LYS A 525 20.66 18.78 1.83
N TYR A 526 21.60 18.91 2.76
CA TYR A 526 21.39 18.69 4.19
C TYR A 526 21.87 19.91 5.00
N PRO A 527 21.23 21.08 4.85
CA PRO A 527 21.73 22.36 5.39
C PRO A 527 21.72 22.44 6.93
N HIS A 528 21.00 21.55 7.59
CA HIS A 528 20.88 21.51 9.05
C HIS A 528 21.86 20.54 9.72
N GLU A 529 22.70 19.83 8.95
CA GLU A 529 23.67 18.87 9.48
C GLU A 529 24.97 19.55 9.89
N GLU A 530 25.13 19.81 11.19
CA GLU A 530 26.28 20.53 11.74
C GLU A 530 27.62 19.83 11.47
N MET A 531 27.63 18.49 11.47
CA MET A 531 28.84 17.69 11.21
C MET A 531 29.42 17.96 9.81
N ILE A 532 28.56 18.14 8.79
CA ILE A 532 29.00 18.40 7.42
C ILE A 532 29.69 19.76 7.34
N LYS A 533 29.06 20.77 7.97
CA LYS A 533 29.62 22.13 8.07
C LYS A 533 30.96 22.14 8.79
N LEU A 534 31.05 21.49 9.96
CA LEU A 534 32.31 21.39 10.73
C LEU A 534 33.42 20.70 9.93
N THR A 535 33.09 19.65 9.16
CA THR A 535 34.07 18.94 8.34
C THR A 535 34.57 19.82 7.19
N LEU A 536 33.67 20.56 6.54
CA LEU A 536 34.01 21.50 5.48
C LEU A 536 34.90 22.65 5.98
N ASP A 537 34.59 23.23 7.15
CA ASP A 537 35.36 24.32 7.74
C ASP A 537 36.78 23.85 8.12
N LYS A 538 36.90 22.66 8.70
CA LYS A 538 38.21 22.03 8.99
C LYS A 538 39.02 21.80 7.71
N LEU A 539 38.38 21.32 6.65
CA LEU A 539 39.03 21.08 5.35
C LEU A 539 39.58 22.37 4.75
N LYS A 540 38.82 23.46 4.81
CA LYS A 540 39.23 24.80 4.33
C LYS A 540 40.41 25.37 5.12
N ALA A 541 40.43 25.17 6.43
CA ALA A 541 41.56 25.59 7.27
C ALA A 541 42.86 24.86 6.88
N ILE A 542 42.77 23.56 6.57
CA ILE A 542 43.91 22.74 6.13
C ILE A 542 44.38 23.15 4.73
N SER A 543 43.46 23.36 3.78
CA SER A 543 43.80 23.73 2.39
C SER A 543 44.30 25.18 2.26
N GLY A 544 43.86 26.07 3.14
CA GLY A 544 44.28 27.48 3.20
C GLY A 544 45.63 27.73 3.88
N GLY A 545 46.08 26.82 4.77
CA GLY A 545 47.35 26.94 5.51
C GLY A 545 48.62 26.67 4.69
N ASN A 546 48.49 26.14 3.46
CA ASN A 546 49.60 25.81 2.56
C ASN A 546 49.97 26.93 1.56
N LYS A 547 49.55 28.18 1.83
CA LYS A 547 49.78 29.36 0.97
C LYS A 547 50.76 30.40 1.53
N ASN A 548 51.61 30.05 2.50
CA ASN A 548 52.65 30.93 3.01
C ASN A 548 54.06 30.43 2.67
#